data_AF-A0A1H6YVA0-F1
#
_entry.id   AF-A0A1H6YVA0-F1
#
_cell.length_a   1.000
_cell.length_b   1.000
_cell.length_c   1.000
_cell.angle_alpha   90.00
_cell.angle_beta   90.00
_cell.angle_gamma   90.00
#
_symmetry.space_group_name_H-M   'P 1'
#
loop_
_entity.id
_entity.type
_entity.pdbx_description
1 polymer ?
#
loop_
_entity_poly.entity_id
_entity_poly.type
_entity_poly.pdbx_seq_one_letter_code
_entity_poly.pdbx_strand_id
1 'polypeptide(L)'
;MTHMFRRWLGVLAIATAVNCPDVAHATTAMGVPSCGQWIARKNSVSDKATSESWLLGYLSGLATGTRVDILRDTDYDSLIAWMDNYCNTHPLERVSGGAAQLYIELQGRVPK
;
A
#
# COMPACT_ATOMS: atom_id res chain seq x y z
N MET A 1 37.70 -53.34 -2.70
CA MET A 1 36.44 -52.94 -3.36
C MET A 1 35.35 -52.65 -2.32
N THR A 2 35.52 -51.64 -1.46
CA THR A 2 34.52 -51.29 -0.42
C THR A 2 34.51 -49.81 -0.04
N HIS A 3 35.43 -48.98 -0.57
CA HIS A 3 35.49 -47.55 -0.24
C HIS A 3 34.94 -46.61 -1.33
N MET A 4 34.59 -47.14 -2.50
CA MET A 4 34.13 -46.32 -3.63
C MET A 4 32.63 -45.97 -3.57
N PHE A 5 31.88 -46.54 -2.61
CA PHE A 5 30.45 -46.29 -2.42
C PHE A 5 30.13 -45.37 -1.23
N ARG A 6 31.15 -44.83 -0.54
CA ARG A 6 30.98 -44.00 0.66
C ARG A 6 31.36 -42.53 0.46
N ARG A 7 31.31 -42.04 -0.78
CA ARG A 7 31.50 -40.62 -1.11
C ARG A 7 30.32 -40.00 -1.86
N TRP A 8 29.32 -40.80 -2.23
CA TRP A 8 28.12 -40.35 -2.95
C TRP A 8 26.91 -40.07 -2.04
N LEU A 9 27.08 -40.12 -0.71
CA LEU A 9 26.05 -39.75 0.28
C LEU A 9 26.19 -38.30 0.80
N GLY A 10 27.14 -37.53 0.27
CA GLY A 10 27.41 -36.15 0.71
C GLY A 10 26.78 -35.05 -0.14
N VAL A 11 25.88 -35.38 -1.08
CA VAL A 11 25.34 -34.42 -2.07
C VAL A 11 23.86 -34.07 -1.79
N LEU A 12 23.23 -34.60 -0.75
CA LEU A 12 21.78 -34.43 -0.55
C LEU A 12 21.40 -33.82 0.81
N ALA A 13 22.04 -32.72 1.20
CA ALA A 13 21.60 -31.96 2.36
C ALA A 13 21.61 -30.46 2.05
N ILE A 14 20.42 -29.87 2.22
CA ILE A 14 20.12 -28.43 2.31
C ILE A 14 19.90 -27.73 0.96
N ALA A 15 18.77 -28.06 0.32
CA ALA A 15 18.07 -27.14 -0.57
C ALA A 15 16.57 -27.17 -0.28
N THR A 16 16.17 -27.01 0.98
CA THR A 16 14.82 -26.56 1.31
C THR A 16 14.89 -25.06 1.53
N ALA A 17 14.94 -24.30 0.43
CA ALA A 17 14.62 -22.89 0.51
C ALA A 17 13.23 -22.77 1.15
N VAL A 18 13.16 -22.02 2.24
CA VAL A 18 11.91 -21.70 2.92
C VAL A 18 11.04 -20.97 1.91
N ASN A 19 10.07 -21.68 1.31
CA ASN A 19 8.93 -21.04 0.68
C ASN A 19 8.12 -20.43 1.81
N CYS A 20 8.40 -19.18 2.16
CA CYS A 20 7.46 -18.37 2.91
C CYS A 20 6.45 -17.88 1.88
N PRO A 21 5.23 -18.45 1.79
CA PRO A 21 4.19 -17.80 1.02
C PRO A 21 3.95 -16.45 1.68
N ASP A 22 4.36 -15.38 1.00
CA ASP A 22 3.91 -14.03 1.32
C ASP A 22 2.43 -14.02 0.97
N VAL A 23 1.58 -14.37 1.94
CA VAL A 23 0.14 -14.25 1.78
C VAL A 23 -0.12 -12.75 1.77
N ALA A 24 -0.19 -12.18 0.57
CA ALA A 24 -0.61 -10.80 0.37
C ALA A 24 -2.02 -10.65 0.97
N HIS A 25 -2.08 -10.20 2.22
CA HIS A 25 -3.32 -9.94 2.92
C HIS A 25 -3.92 -8.66 2.32
N ALA A 26 -4.73 -8.83 1.27
CA ALA A 26 -5.55 -7.74 0.76
C ALA A 26 -6.59 -7.36 1.83
N THR A 27 -6.38 -6.24 2.51
CA THR A 27 -7.34 -5.70 3.45
C THR A 27 -8.42 -4.93 2.70
N THR A 28 -9.67 -5.38 2.77
CA THR A 28 -10.80 -4.66 2.19
C THR A 28 -11.20 -3.51 3.09
N ALA A 29 -11.00 -2.27 2.63
CA ALA A 29 -11.57 -1.10 3.28
C ALA A 29 -13.05 -0.96 2.91
N MET A 30 -13.92 -0.82 3.92
CA MET A 30 -15.37 -0.67 3.74
C MET A 30 -15.75 0.80 3.52
N GLY A 31 -16.81 1.04 2.73
CA GLY A 31 -17.33 2.39 2.48
C GLY A 31 -16.51 3.25 1.51
N VAL A 32 -15.50 2.67 0.87
CA VAL A 32 -14.56 3.42 0.02
C VAL A 32 -15.00 3.43 -1.44
N PRO A 33 -15.10 4.61 -2.08
CA PRO A 33 -15.44 4.71 -3.49
C PRO A 33 -14.37 4.11 -4.40
N SER A 34 -14.74 3.82 -5.64
CA SER A 34 -13.75 3.64 -6.70
C SER A 34 -13.07 4.97 -7.06
N CYS A 35 -11.94 4.93 -7.73
CA CYS A 35 -11.26 6.10 -8.25
C CYS A 35 -12.10 6.84 -9.30
N GLY A 36 -12.85 6.14 -10.14
CA GLY A 36 -13.84 6.78 -11.02
C GLY A 36 -14.91 7.55 -10.24
N GLN A 37 -15.38 7.00 -9.11
CA GLN A 37 -16.31 7.69 -8.22
C GLN A 37 -15.66 8.88 -7.49
N TRP A 38 -14.39 8.79 -7.09
CA TRP A 38 -13.63 9.91 -6.52
C TRP A 38 -13.65 11.13 -7.45
N ILE A 39 -13.33 10.91 -8.73
CA ILE A 39 -13.32 11.97 -9.75
C ILE A 39 -14.74 12.52 -9.96
N ALA A 40 -15.75 11.66 -10.09
CA ALA A 40 -17.14 12.07 -10.32
C ALA A 40 -17.74 12.86 -9.15
N ARG A 41 -17.38 12.52 -7.91
CA ARG A 41 -17.90 13.14 -6.68
C ARG A 41 -17.44 14.58 -6.46
N LYS A 42 -16.42 15.06 -7.19
CA LYS A 42 -15.93 16.44 -7.08
C LYS A 42 -16.98 17.51 -7.39
N ASN A 43 -18.02 17.16 -8.15
CA ASN A 43 -19.11 18.08 -8.49
C ASN A 43 -20.09 18.33 -7.33
N SER A 44 -19.98 17.57 -6.24
CA SER A 44 -20.79 17.67 -5.03
C SER A 44 -19.88 18.05 -3.87
N VAL A 45 -20.12 19.22 -3.26
CA VAL A 45 -19.29 19.71 -2.14
C VAL A 45 -19.27 18.71 -0.98
N SER A 46 -20.41 18.09 -0.66
CA SER A 46 -20.51 17.10 0.42
C SER A 46 -19.79 15.79 0.09
N ASP A 47 -19.92 15.29 -1.14
CA ASP A 47 -19.31 14.01 -1.52
C ASP A 47 -17.80 14.14 -1.68
N LYS A 48 -17.36 15.28 -2.21
CA LYS A 48 -15.96 15.70 -2.26
C LYS A 48 -15.37 15.72 -0.84
N ALA A 49 -15.96 16.51 0.07
CA ALA A 49 -15.48 16.64 1.44
C ALA A 49 -15.46 15.30 2.18
N THR A 50 -16.48 14.45 1.96
CA THR A 50 -16.53 13.10 2.55
C THR A 50 -15.39 12.21 2.05
N SER A 51 -15.10 12.24 0.75
CA SER A 51 -14.06 11.43 0.15
C SER A 51 -12.67 11.90 0.58
N GLU A 52 -12.43 13.21 0.57
CA GLU A 52 -11.17 13.82 1.01
C GLU A 52 -10.93 13.57 2.50
N SER A 53 -11.95 13.74 3.35
CA SER A 53 -11.85 13.44 4.78
C SER A 53 -11.52 11.98 5.04
N TRP A 54 -12.06 11.06 4.24
CA TRP A 54 -11.72 9.64 4.33
C TRP A 54 -10.24 9.39 4.03
N LEU A 55 -9.69 10.01 2.98
CA LEU A 55 -8.26 9.90 2.63
C LEU A 55 -7.37 10.43 3.76
N LEU A 56 -7.67 11.63 4.27
CA LEU A 56 -6.90 12.24 5.35
C LEU A 56 -6.94 11.39 6.62
N GLY A 57 -8.12 10.87 6.98
CA GLY A 57 -8.28 9.99 8.13
C GLY A 57 -7.51 8.67 7.96
N TYR A 58 -7.52 8.08 6.77
CA TYR A 58 -6.77 6.86 6.47
C TYR A 58 -5.26 7.07 6.64
N LEU A 59 -4.69 8.12 6.06
CA LEU A 59 -3.26 8.44 6.18
C LEU A 59 -2.87 8.79 7.63
N SER A 60 -3.73 9.53 8.34
CA SER A 60 -3.52 9.85 9.76
C SER A 60 -3.54 8.59 10.63
N GLY A 61 -4.45 7.66 10.34
CA GLY A 61 -4.55 6.37 11.00
C GLY A 61 -3.30 5.52 10.77
N LEU A 62 -2.78 5.49 9.54
CA LEU A 62 -1.52 4.81 9.23
C LEU A 62 -0.34 5.46 9.97
N ALA A 63 -0.19 6.78 9.92
CA ALA A 63 0.86 7.51 10.62
C ALA A 63 0.85 7.21 12.14
N THR A 64 -0.33 7.26 12.74
CA THR A 64 -0.54 6.96 14.17
C THR A 64 -0.24 5.50 14.47
N GLY A 65 -0.75 4.58 13.66
CA GLY A 65 -0.61 3.14 13.86
C GLY A 65 0.83 2.64 13.70
N THR A 66 1.58 3.22 12.77
CA THR A 66 3.00 2.87 12.53
C THR A 66 3.96 3.69 13.39
N ARG A 67 3.49 4.75 14.05
CA ARG A 67 4.30 5.74 14.79
C ARG A 67 5.36 6.41 13.91
N VAL A 68 5.03 6.61 12.63
CA VAL A 68 5.86 7.32 11.67
C VAL A 68 5.10 8.53 11.17
N ASP A 69 5.64 9.72 11.40
CA ASP A 69 5.02 10.97 10.93
C ASP A 69 5.29 11.20 9.43
N ILE A 70 4.59 10.42 8.61
CA ILE A 70 4.61 10.53 7.14
C ILE A 70 3.96 11.84 6.64
N LEU A 71 3.27 12.58 7.49
CA LEU A 71 2.51 13.78 7.13
C LEU A 71 3.23 15.09 7.48
N ARG A 72 4.38 15.02 8.15
CA ARG A 72 5.14 16.18 8.63
C ARG A 72 5.46 17.23 7.55
N ASP A 73 5.86 16.78 6.36
CA ASP A 73 6.35 17.63 5.27
C ASP A 73 5.41 17.63 4.05
N THR A 74 4.10 17.46 4.26
CA THR A 74 3.09 17.54 3.19
C THR A 74 1.91 18.39 3.66
N ASP A 75 1.15 18.91 2.71
CA ASP A 75 -0.07 19.66 2.96
C ASP A 75 -1.29 18.97 2.33
N TYR A 76 -2.46 19.48 2.69
CA TYR A 76 -3.75 18.99 2.20
C TYR A 76 -3.82 18.98 0.66
N ASP A 77 -3.49 20.10 0.01
CA ASP A 77 -3.64 20.25 -1.44
C ASP A 77 -2.72 19.27 -2.18
N SER A 78 -1.50 19.09 -1.69
CA SER A 78 -0.53 18.11 -2.21
C SER A 78 -1.06 16.67 -2.15
N LEU A 79 -1.70 16.29 -1.03
CA LEU A 79 -2.27 14.94 -0.86
C LEU A 79 -3.45 14.70 -1.80
N ILE A 80 -4.35 15.68 -1.91
CA ILE A 80 -5.52 15.59 -2.80
C ILE A 80 -5.07 15.57 -4.27
N ALA A 81 -4.13 16.43 -4.65
CA ALA A 81 -3.58 16.46 -6.01
C ALA A 81 -2.89 15.14 -6.39
N TRP A 82 -2.17 14.52 -5.45
CA TRP A 82 -1.59 13.20 -5.68
C TRP A 82 -2.67 12.15 -5.94
N MET A 83 -3.70 12.10 -5.09
CA MET A 83 -4.81 11.14 -5.25
C MET A 83 -5.58 11.38 -6.54
N ASP A 84 -5.74 12.64 -6.95
CA ASP A 84 -6.35 13.01 -8.22
C ASP A 84 -5.59 12.42 -9.40
N ASN A 85 -4.27 12.55 -9.42
CA ASN A 85 -3.44 11.98 -10.49
C ASN A 85 -3.50 10.44 -10.50
N TYR A 86 -3.47 9.83 -9.31
CA TYR A 86 -3.62 8.39 -9.16
C TYR A 86 -4.96 7.91 -9.73
N CYS A 87 -6.06 8.52 -9.30
CA CYS A 87 -7.40 8.09 -9.69
C CYS A 87 -7.75 8.39 -11.15
N ASN A 88 -7.14 9.41 -11.78
CA ASN A 88 -7.26 9.64 -13.21
C ASN A 88 -6.63 8.50 -14.04
N THR A 89 -5.56 7.88 -13.54
CA THR A 89 -4.84 6.81 -14.25
C THR A 89 -5.32 5.41 -13.87
N HIS A 90 -6.03 5.26 -12.74
CA HIS A 90 -6.50 3.97 -12.20
C HIS A 90 -8.02 3.98 -11.88
N PRO A 91 -8.91 4.28 -12.83
CA PRO A 91 -10.34 4.55 -12.54
C PRO A 91 -11.11 3.37 -11.94
N LEU A 92 -10.65 2.13 -12.16
CA LEU A 92 -11.30 0.91 -11.65
C LEU A 92 -10.82 0.51 -10.25
N GLU A 93 -9.72 1.10 -9.77
CA GLU A 93 -9.21 0.80 -8.44
C GLU A 93 -10.03 1.48 -7.35
N ARG A 94 -9.86 1.04 -6.11
CA ARG A 94 -10.46 1.70 -4.94
C ARG A 94 -9.55 2.79 -4.43
N VAL A 95 -10.12 3.87 -3.90
CA VAL A 95 -9.35 4.96 -3.27
C VAL A 95 -8.45 4.45 -2.14
N SER A 96 -8.83 3.35 -1.46
CA SER A 96 -7.98 2.70 -0.45
C SER A 96 -6.68 2.14 -1.03
N GLY A 97 -6.70 1.66 -2.27
CA GLY A 97 -5.49 1.21 -2.98
C GLY A 97 -4.56 2.38 -3.26
N GLY A 98 -5.10 3.47 -3.81
CA GLY A 98 -4.35 4.72 -4.00
C GLY A 98 -3.80 5.29 -2.70
N ALA A 99 -4.56 5.23 -1.61
CA ALA A 99 -4.13 5.73 -0.31
C ALA A 99 -2.96 4.90 0.26
N ALA A 100 -2.97 3.58 0.05
CA ALA A 100 -1.85 2.72 0.41
C ALA A 100 -0.59 3.03 -0.43
N GLN A 101 -0.75 3.31 -1.74
CA GLN A 101 0.37 3.74 -2.59
C GLN A 101 0.93 5.10 -2.16
N LEU A 102 0.06 6.06 -1.84
CA LEU A 102 0.46 7.36 -1.31
C LEU A 102 1.21 7.21 0.02
N TYR A 103 0.74 6.34 0.92
CA TYR A 103 1.46 6.02 2.15
C TYR A 103 2.89 5.53 1.89
N ILE A 104 3.08 4.60 0.94
CA ILE A 104 4.41 4.08 0.58
C ILE A 104 5.30 5.21 0.06
N GLU A 105 4.77 6.09 -0.78
CA GLU A 105 5.51 7.23 -1.31
C GLU A 105 5.93 8.20 -0.19
N LEU A 106 5.01 8.56 0.70
CA LEU A 106 5.29 9.45 1.83
C LEU A 106 6.29 8.82 2.81
N GLN A 107 6.14 7.52 3.11
CA GLN A 107 7.08 6.80 3.96
C GLN A 107 8.50 6.83 3.38
N GLY A 108 8.65 6.73 2.06
CA GLY A 108 9.94 6.83 1.38
C GLY A 108 10.61 8.22 1.49
N ARG A 109 9.84 9.26 1.85
CA ARG A 109 10.33 10.64 2.05
C ARG A 109 10.69 10.95 3.50
N VAL A 110 10.32 10.09 4.45
CA VAL A 110 10.65 10.29 5.87
C VAL A 110 12.17 10.16 6.06
N PRO A 111 12.84 11.16 6.68
CA PRO A 111 14.26 11.07 7.00
C PRO A 111 14.56 9.84 7.87
N LYS A 112 15.65 9.13 7.56
CA LYS A 112 16.12 7.95 8.32
C LYS A 112 16.97 8.33 9.51
#